data_AF-A0AAV0AD23-F1
#
_entry.id   AF-A0AAV0AD23-F1
#
_cell.length_a   1.000
_cell.length_b   1.000
_cell.length_c   1.000
_cell.angle_alpha   90.00
_cell.angle_beta   90.00
_cell.angle_gamma   90.00
#
_symmetry.space_group_name_H-M   'P 1'
#
loop_
_entity.id
_entity.type
_entity.pdbx_description
1 polymer ?
#
loop_
_entity_poly.entity_id
_entity_poly.type
_entity_poly.pdbx_seq_one_letter_code
_entity_poly.pdbx_strand_id
1 'polypeptide(L)'
;FERHPSDTDRSGISQPGTIVDKLIGDPFLYNFFIQSQASSIGTSCPSRYTVLKDETNHTVDDLQNITNLFSSGFQRATKSVEIATPTYYGNLVATRAKKWYMSDTNGSTVFKTNSGAQTPNRINEMNEKIKLI
;
A
#
# COMPACT_ATOMS: atom_id res chain seq x y z
N PHE A 1 14.43 10.58 -23.81
CA PHE A 1 13.21 10.20 -24.53
C PHE A 1 13.60 9.32 -25.69
N GLU A 2 12.93 8.17 -25.83
CA GLU A 2 13.24 7.07 -26.77
C GLU A 2 13.71 7.61 -28.12
N ARG A 3 15.00 7.37 -28.41
CA ARG A 3 15.65 7.96 -29.59
C ARG A 3 15.57 7.05 -30.80
N HIS A 4 15.24 5.77 -30.59
CA HIS A 4 15.24 4.76 -31.63
C HIS A 4 14.05 3.81 -31.46
N PRO A 5 13.42 3.34 -32.56
CA PRO A 5 12.30 2.38 -32.53
C PRO A 5 12.65 1.01 -31.93
N SER A 6 13.91 0.77 -31.57
CA SER A 6 14.35 -0.39 -30.78
C SER A 6 14.07 -0.25 -29.28
N ASP A 7 13.82 0.97 -28.80
CA ASP A 7 13.65 1.28 -27.37
C ASP A 7 12.20 1.11 -26.89
N THR A 8 11.32 0.68 -27.82
CA THR A 8 9.91 0.39 -27.59
C THR A 8 9.62 -1.10 -27.72
N ASP A 9 8.76 -1.64 -26.87
CA ASP A 9 8.23 -2.99 -27.02
C ASP A 9 7.24 -3.06 -28.21
N ARG A 10 6.83 -4.27 -28.63
CA ARG A 10 5.87 -4.52 -29.72
C ARG A 10 4.54 -3.78 -29.56
N SER A 11 4.20 -3.36 -28.34
CA SER A 11 3.02 -2.57 -28.00
C SER A 11 3.20 -1.06 -28.17
N GLY A 12 4.40 -0.58 -28.54
CA GLY A 12 4.71 0.85 -28.64
C GLY A 12 4.96 1.52 -27.28
N ILE A 13 5.21 0.73 -26.24
CA ILE A 13 5.46 1.19 -24.87
C ILE A 13 6.96 1.15 -24.60
N SER A 14 7.47 2.13 -23.85
CA SER A 14 8.87 2.16 -23.38
C SER A 14 9.26 0.85 -22.72
N GLN A 15 10.50 0.41 -22.95
CA GLN A 15 11.04 -0.77 -22.25
C GLN A 15 11.01 -0.59 -20.72
N PRO A 16 10.72 -1.66 -19.95
CA PRO A 16 10.80 -1.62 -18.49
C PRO A 16 12.23 -1.31 -18.03
N GLY A 17 12.35 -0.54 -16.96
CA GLY A 17 13.61 0.02 -16.46
C GLY A 17 13.96 1.39 -17.05
N THR A 18 13.07 1.99 -17.86
CA THR A 18 13.31 3.33 -18.40
C THR A 18 13.18 4.39 -17.32
N ILE A 19 14.19 5.26 -17.22
CA ILE A 19 14.27 6.34 -16.23
C ILE A 19 14.32 7.69 -16.94
N VAL A 20 13.59 8.68 -16.41
CA VAL A 20 13.54 10.06 -16.91
C VAL A 20 13.79 11.03 -15.77
N ASP A 21 14.90 11.76 -15.84
CA ASP A 21 15.40 12.69 -14.81
C ASP A 21 15.64 14.12 -15.33
N LYS A 22 16.05 14.28 -16.60
CA LYS A 22 16.62 15.55 -17.12
C LYS A 22 15.64 16.64 -17.56
N LEU A 23 14.38 16.33 -17.86
CA LEU A 23 13.51 17.23 -18.63
C LEU A 23 12.16 17.58 -17.98
N ILE A 24 11.72 16.80 -16.99
CA ILE A 24 10.38 16.91 -16.38
C ILE A 24 10.50 16.98 -14.84
N GLY A 25 11.70 17.34 -14.35
CA GLY A 25 12.02 17.44 -12.94
C GLY A 25 11.49 18.72 -12.27
N ASP A 26 11.37 18.66 -10.95
CA ASP A 26 11.21 19.82 -10.08
C ASP A 26 12.55 20.59 -10.05
N PRO A 27 12.53 21.94 -10.11
CA PRO A 27 13.76 22.74 -10.15
C PRO A 27 14.49 22.82 -8.80
N PHE A 28 13.84 22.48 -7.69
CA PHE A 28 14.39 22.60 -6.33
C PHE A 28 14.72 21.25 -5.71
N LEU A 29 13.89 20.24 -5.95
CA LEU A 29 14.06 18.89 -5.41
C LEU A 29 14.45 17.92 -6.51
N TYR A 30 15.35 16.99 -6.18
CA TYR A 30 15.68 15.92 -7.11
C TYR A 30 14.53 14.91 -7.19
N ASN A 31 13.94 14.80 -8.39
CA ASN A 31 12.91 13.82 -8.70
C ASN A 31 13.17 13.18 -10.07
N PHE A 32 12.70 11.95 -10.21
CA PHE A 32 12.83 11.18 -11.43
C PHE A 32 11.59 10.30 -11.63
N PHE A 33 11.32 9.95 -12.87
CA PHE A 33 10.26 9.03 -13.24
C PHE A 33 10.87 7.70 -13.64
N ILE A 34 10.32 6.59 -13.14
CA ILE A 34 10.74 5.23 -13.54
C ILE A 34 9.52 4.47 -14.06
N GLN A 35 9.69 3.84 -15.22
CA GLN A 35 8.80 2.79 -15.68
C GLN A 35 9.41 1.43 -15.37
N SER A 36 9.11 0.89 -14.19
CA SER A 36 9.75 -0.33 -13.68
C SER A 36 9.11 -1.63 -14.22
N GLN A 37 7.86 -1.56 -14.67
CA GLN A 37 7.10 -2.72 -15.15
C GLN A 37 6.81 -2.64 -16.65
N ALA A 38 6.64 -3.81 -17.28
CA ALA A 38 6.11 -3.91 -18.63
C ALA A 38 4.59 -3.81 -18.57
N SER A 39 4.02 -2.83 -19.28
CA SER A 39 2.58 -2.69 -19.42
C SER A 39 2.12 -3.49 -20.64
N SER A 40 1.18 -4.41 -20.46
CA SER A 40 0.69 -5.25 -21.57
C SER A 40 -0.43 -4.58 -22.38
N ILE A 41 -1.15 -3.63 -21.79
CA ILE A 41 -2.36 -3.02 -22.35
C ILE A 41 -2.33 -1.51 -22.08
N GLY A 42 -2.62 -0.72 -23.10
CA GLY A 42 -2.75 0.74 -22.99
C GLY A 42 -1.40 1.45 -22.89
N THR A 43 -1.39 2.60 -22.23
CA THR A 43 -0.18 3.40 -21.98
C THR A 43 0.38 3.05 -20.61
N SER A 44 1.71 2.95 -20.49
CA SER A 44 2.36 2.76 -19.20
C SER A 44 2.18 3.99 -18.30
N CYS A 45 1.97 3.74 -17.00
CA CYS A 45 1.98 4.78 -15.97
C CYS A 45 3.35 4.71 -15.26
N PRO A 46 4.27 5.67 -15.50
CA PRO A 46 5.54 5.72 -14.81
C PRO A 46 5.38 6.30 -13.40
N SER A 47 6.09 5.72 -12.43
CA SER A 47 6.11 6.20 -11.04
C SER A 47 7.06 7.37 -10.88
N ARG A 48 6.61 8.44 -10.21
CA ARG A 48 7.45 9.58 -9.83
C ARG A 48 8.03 9.38 -8.44
N TYR A 49 9.35 9.44 -8.33
CA TYR A 49 10.08 9.41 -7.06
C TYR A 49 10.70 10.77 -6.79
N THR A 50 10.60 11.25 -5.54
CA THR A 50 11.20 12.51 -5.09
C THR A 50 12.09 12.22 -3.89
N VAL A 51 13.35 12.63 -3.98
CA VAL A 51 14.31 12.50 -2.88
C VAL A 51 14.12 13.70 -1.95
N LEU A 52 13.59 13.44 -0.76
CA LEU A 52 13.34 14.48 0.24
C LEU A 52 14.54 14.71 1.15
N LYS A 53 15.28 13.64 1.45
CA LYS A 53 16.43 13.65 2.33
C LYS A 53 17.35 12.50 1.96
N ASP A 54 18.63 12.79 1.79
CA ASP A 54 19.70 11.80 1.65
C ASP A 54 20.82 12.16 2.64
N GLU A 55 21.14 11.23 3.55
CA GLU A 55 22.22 11.37 4.54
C GLU A 55 23.43 10.49 4.21
N THR A 56 23.25 9.52 3.31
CA THR A 56 24.26 8.52 2.95
C THR A 56 25.04 8.90 1.69
N ASN A 57 24.78 10.10 1.13
CA ASN A 57 25.46 10.67 -0.04
C ASN A 57 25.47 9.69 -1.24
N HIS A 58 24.32 9.12 -1.56
CA HIS A 58 24.20 8.23 -2.71
C HIS A 58 24.30 9.01 -4.01
N THR A 59 24.86 8.39 -5.05
CA THR A 59 24.78 8.97 -6.38
C THR A 59 23.34 8.87 -6.89
N VAL A 60 22.98 9.75 -7.81
CA VAL A 60 21.68 9.73 -8.47
C VAL A 60 21.41 8.38 -9.14
N ASP A 61 22.42 7.82 -9.81
CA ASP A 61 22.32 6.53 -10.49
C ASP A 61 22.10 5.39 -9.50
N ASP A 62 22.74 5.43 -8.31
CA ASP A 62 22.51 4.44 -7.26
C ASP A 62 21.06 4.46 -6.78
N LEU A 63 20.50 5.65 -6.52
CA LEU A 63 19.12 5.79 -6.06
C LEU A 63 18.12 5.27 -7.11
N GLN A 64 18.37 5.56 -8.39
CA GLN A 64 17.55 5.06 -9.49
C GLN A 64 17.63 3.52 -9.59
N ASN A 65 18.84 2.96 -9.51
CA ASN A 65 19.07 1.51 -9.58
C ASN A 65 18.44 0.76 -8.40
N ILE A 66 18.63 1.26 -7.17
CA ILE A 66 18.03 0.68 -5.96
C ILE A 66 16.50 0.70 -6.06
N THR A 67 15.93 1.81 -6.52
CA THR A 67 14.48 1.94 -6.68
C THR A 67 13.94 0.94 -7.70
N ASN A 68 14.63 0.78 -8.84
CA ASN A 68 14.27 -0.19 -9.86
C ASN A 68 14.38 -1.64 -9.33
N LEU A 69 15.45 -1.94 -8.57
CA LEU A 69 15.64 -3.23 -7.92
C LEU A 69 14.51 -3.56 -6.93
N PHE A 70 14.11 -2.58 -6.10
CA PHE A 70 13.00 -2.77 -5.17
C PHE A 70 11.69 -3.08 -5.88
N SER A 71 11.43 -2.50 -7.04
CA SER A 71 10.23 -2.80 -7.82
C SER A 71 10.21 -4.23 -8.37
N SER A 72 11.39 -4.81 -8.64
CA SER A 72 11.53 -6.19 -9.13
C SER A 72 11.48 -7.24 -8.01
N GLY A 73 11.73 -6.84 -6.76
CA GLY A 73 11.77 -7.74 -5.58
C GLY A 73 10.42 -8.15 -5.01
N PHE A 74 9.31 -7.99 -5.74
CA PHE A 74 7.98 -8.27 -5.22
C PHE A 74 7.70 -9.78 -5.15
N GLN A 75 7.44 -10.31 -3.95
CA GLN A 75 7.36 -11.76 -3.74
C GLN A 75 6.04 -12.39 -4.21
N ARG A 76 4.96 -11.60 -4.36
CA ARG A 76 3.63 -12.14 -4.72
C ARG A 76 3.45 -12.33 -6.23
N ALA A 77 4.34 -11.80 -7.06
CA ALA A 77 4.27 -11.93 -8.50
C ALA A 77 5.68 -12.06 -9.10
N THR A 78 5.83 -12.84 -10.16
CA THR A 78 7.10 -12.97 -10.92
C THR A 78 7.30 -11.83 -11.92
N LYS A 79 6.62 -10.70 -11.70
CA LYS A 79 6.65 -9.51 -12.54
C LYS A 79 7.05 -8.32 -11.70
N SER A 80 7.83 -7.42 -12.31
CA SER A 80 8.14 -6.13 -11.71
C SER A 80 6.85 -5.33 -11.52
N VAL A 81 6.79 -4.56 -10.43
CA VAL A 81 5.64 -3.71 -10.08
C VAL A 81 5.93 -2.24 -10.37
N GLU A 82 4.87 -1.42 -10.51
CA GLU A 82 5.01 0.00 -10.80
C GLU A 82 5.72 0.80 -9.69
N ILE A 83 5.37 0.50 -8.43
CA ILE A 83 5.87 1.20 -7.24
C ILE A 83 6.85 0.31 -6.47
N ALA A 84 7.72 0.91 -5.66
CA ALA A 84 8.63 0.15 -4.81
C ALA A 84 7.87 -0.87 -3.92
N THR A 85 8.37 -2.12 -3.91
CA THR A 85 7.83 -3.22 -3.09
C THR A 85 7.52 -2.85 -1.63
N PRO A 86 8.41 -2.16 -0.87
CA PRO A 86 8.11 -1.78 0.50
C PRO A 86 6.88 -0.87 0.63
N THR A 87 6.71 0.10 -0.29
CA THR A 87 5.54 0.98 -0.32
C THR A 87 4.26 0.19 -0.61
N TYR A 88 4.34 -0.78 -1.53
CA TYR A 88 3.22 -1.68 -1.81
C TYR A 88 2.82 -2.51 -0.58
N TYR A 89 3.80 -3.03 0.16
CA TYR A 89 3.52 -3.74 1.41
C TYR A 89 2.90 -2.85 2.49
N GLY A 90 3.35 -1.60 2.61
CA GLY A 90 2.71 -0.60 3.48
C GLY A 90 1.22 -0.45 3.19
N ASN A 91 0.85 -0.34 1.90
CA ASN A 91 -0.55 -0.24 1.48
C ASN A 91 -1.38 -1.50 1.82
N LEU A 92 -0.78 -2.69 1.67
CA LEU A 92 -1.45 -3.95 2.05
C LEU A 92 -1.69 -4.04 3.55
N VAL A 93 -0.69 -3.67 4.36
CA VAL A 93 -0.80 -3.64 5.82
C VAL A 93 -1.85 -2.61 6.25
N ALA A 94 -1.83 -1.41 5.71
CA ALA A 94 -2.81 -0.36 6.01
C ALA A 94 -4.24 -0.81 5.64
N THR A 95 -4.42 -1.44 4.48
CA THR A 95 -5.72 -2.00 4.06
C THR A 95 -6.19 -3.10 5.01
N ARG A 96 -5.28 -3.96 5.47
CA ARG A 96 -5.60 -5.02 6.44
C ARG A 96 -5.95 -4.46 7.82
N ALA A 97 -5.18 -3.49 8.31
CA ALA A 97 -5.44 -2.80 9.57
C ALA A 97 -6.81 -2.08 9.54
N LYS A 98 -7.14 -1.41 8.42
CA LYS A 98 -8.45 -0.80 8.21
C LYS A 98 -9.59 -1.81 8.33
N LYS A 99 -9.42 -3.02 7.77
CA LYS A 99 -10.44 -4.08 7.88
C LYS A 99 -10.67 -4.51 9.34
N TRP A 100 -9.61 -4.65 10.14
CA TRP A 100 -9.72 -4.98 11.57
C TRP A 100 -10.41 -3.87 12.36
N TYR A 101 -10.04 -2.62 12.12
CA TYR A 101 -10.67 -1.48 12.78
C TYR A 101 -12.18 -1.37 12.44
N MET A 102 -12.53 -1.58 11.17
CA MET A 102 -13.93 -1.56 10.74
C MET A 102 -14.72 -2.78 11.25
N SER A 103 -14.10 -3.94 11.43
CA SER A 103 -14.79 -5.11 12.02
C SER A 103 -15.11 -4.90 13.51
N ASP A 104 -14.28 -4.18 14.26
CA ASP A 104 -14.59 -3.83 15.66
C ASP A 104 -15.69 -2.76 15.74
N THR A 105 -15.67 -1.80 14.80
CA THR A 105 -16.69 -0.73 14.74
C THR A 105 -18.06 -1.29 14.32
N ASN A 106 -18.09 -2.24 13.39
CA ASN A 106 -19.31 -2.96 12.98
C ASN A 106 -19.66 -4.14 13.91
N GLY A 107 -18.75 -4.50 14.81
CA GLY A 107 -18.83 -5.60 15.78
C GLY A 107 -19.73 -5.31 16.98
N SER A 108 -20.28 -4.09 17.11
CA SER A 108 -21.36 -3.81 18.08
C SER A 108 -22.70 -4.51 17.77
N THR A 109 -22.77 -5.44 16.81
CA THR A 109 -23.99 -6.24 16.57
C THR A 109 -23.80 -7.75 16.35
N VAL A 110 -22.65 -8.35 16.69
CA VAL A 110 -22.49 -9.82 16.57
C VAL A 110 -21.93 -10.47 17.84
N PHE A 111 -22.56 -10.16 18.97
CA PHE A 111 -22.74 -11.12 20.07
C PHE A 111 -24.21 -11.10 20.49
N LYS A 112 -25.10 -11.53 19.59
CA LYS A 112 -26.35 -12.14 20.04
C LYS A 112 -26.00 -13.54 20.54
N THR A 113 -25.54 -13.63 21.78
CA THR A 113 -25.58 -14.89 22.51
C THR A 113 -27.05 -15.26 22.65
N ASN A 114 -27.47 -16.31 21.94
CA ASN A 114 -28.70 -17.04 22.25
C ASN A 114 -28.53 -17.65 23.64
N SER A 115 -28.74 -16.84 24.67
CA SER A 115 -28.75 -17.27 26.06
C SER A 115 -30.13 -16.97 26.59
N GLY A 116 -31.05 -17.91 26.35
CA GLY A 116 -32.21 -18.10 27.21
C GLY A 116 -31.74 -18.55 28.59
N ALA A 117 -31.02 -17.68 29.30
CA ALA A 117 -30.62 -17.87 30.67
C ALA A 117 -31.24 -16.72 31.48
N GLN A 118 -32.46 -16.98 31.97
CA GLN A 118 -33.06 -16.18 33.03
C GLN A 118 -32.04 -16.00 34.15
N THR A 119 -31.52 -14.79 34.29
CA THR A 119 -30.77 -14.41 35.50
C THR A 119 -31.81 -14.24 36.60
N PRO A 120 -31.76 -15.00 37.71
CA PRO A 120 -32.77 -14.88 38.74
C PRO A 120 -32.64 -13.49 39.39
N ASN A 121 -33.77 -12.80 39.48
CA ASN A 121 -33.91 -11.45 40.03
C ASN A 121 -33.51 -11.40 41.52
N ARG A 122 -32.21 -11.39 41.84
CA ARG A 122 -31.70 -11.16 43.20
C ARG A 122 -32.14 -9.82 43.79
N ILE A 123 -32.44 -8.85 42.93
CA ILE A 123 -32.97 -7.53 43.31
C ILE A 123 -34.42 -7.66 43.81
N ASN A 124 -35.23 -8.55 43.23
CA ASN A 124 -36.62 -8.75 43.69
C ASN A 124 -36.68 -9.53 45.00
N GLU A 125 -35.76 -10.48 45.20
CA GLU A 125 -35.67 -11.27 46.43
C GLU A 125 -35.20 -10.43 47.64
N MET A 126 -34.33 -9.44 47.42
CA MET A 126 -33.97 -8.45 48.45
C MET A 126 -35.14 -7.52 48.80
N ASN A 127 -35.92 -7.10 47.81
CA ASN A 127 -37.05 -6.18 48.03
C ASN A 127 -38.22 -6.83 48.79
N GLU A 128 -38.44 -8.14 48.63
CA GLU A 128 -39.39 -8.91 49.44
C GLU A 128 -38.93 -9.05 50.90
N LYS A 129 -37.64 -9.30 51.14
CA LYS A 129 -37.10 -9.42 52.52
C LYS A 129 -37.11 -8.10 53.30
N ILE A 130 -36.96 -6.96 52.61
CA ILE A 130 -37.05 -5.63 53.23
C ILE A 130 -38.50 -5.27 53.61
N LYS A 131 -39.51 -5.85 52.93
CA LYS A 131 -40.93 -5.64 53.26
C LYS A 131 -41.43 -6.44 54.46
N LEU A 132 -40.65 -7.43 54.93
CA LEU A 132 -41.05 -8.34 56.02
C LEU A 132 -40.35 -8.05 57.36
N ILE A 133 -39.56 -6.97 57.43
CA ILE A 133 -39.01 -6.37 58.67
C ILE A 133 -39.82 -5.12 58.95
#